data_AF-A0A2V8Y595-F1
#
_entry.id   AF-A0A2V8Y595-F1
#
_cell.length_a   1.000
_cell.length_b   1.000
_cell.length_c   1.000
_cell.angle_alpha   90.00
_cell.angle_beta   90.00
_cell.angle_gamma   90.00
#
_symmetry.space_group_name_H-M   'P 1'
#
loop_
_entity.id
_entity.type
_entity.pdbx_description
1 polymer ?
#
loop_
_entity_poly.entity_id
_entity_poly.type
_entity_poly.pdbx_seq_one_letter_code
_entity_poly.pdbx_strand_id
1 'polypeptide(L)' 'MLAVMLLISIVLGLIPLAGVAWIFASDTWKTVDGLFEILIMLSLSGVFFLNAFWELRGGKKPSGPAKPGAPSDES' A
#
# COMPACT_ATOMS: atom_id res chain seq x y z
N MET A 1 18.51 1.55 0.85
CA MET A 1 17.30 1.80 0.04
C MET A 1 16.24 0.70 0.20
N LEU A 2 16.56 -0.59 0.02
CA LEU A 2 15.60 -1.70 0.20
C LEU A 2 14.90 -1.72 1.58
N ALA A 3 15.67 -1.55 2.67
CA ALA A 3 15.07 -1.48 4.01
C ALA A 3 14.08 -0.30 4.19
N VAL A 4 14.31 0.81 3.48
CA VAL A 4 13.44 1.99 3.52
C VAL A 4 12.17 1.75 2.71
N MET A 5 12.28 1.13 1.54
CA MET A 5 11.11 0.74 0.73
C MET A 5 10.25 -0.32 1.42
N LEU A 6 10.88 -1.31 2.06
CA LEU A 6 10.17 -2.31 2.87
C LEU A 6 9.40 -1.66 4.02
N LEU A 7 10.05 -0.76 4.77
CA LEU A 7 9.41 -0.03 5.87
C LEU A 7 8.22 0.79 5.36
N ILE A 8 8.40 1.54 4.27
CA ILE A 8 7.34 2.34 3.66
C ILE A 8 6.19 1.45 3.21
N SER A 9 6.45 0.31 2.57
CA SER A 9 5.43 -0.62 2.11
C SER A 9 4.62 -1.21 3.27
N ILE A 10 5.28 -1.56 4.38
CA ILE A 10 4.59 -2.05 5.59
C ILE A 10 3.72 -0.95 6.21
N VAL A 11 4.26 0.26 6.37
CA VAL A 11 3.51 1.40 6.92
C VAL A 11 2.30 1.73 6.05
N LEU A 12 2.50 1.79 4.73
CA LEU A 12 1.41 2.04 3.77
C LEU A 12 0.37 0.91 3.74
N GLY A 13 0.74 -0.33 4.05
CA GLY A 13 -0.20 -1.45 4.18
C GLY A 13 -1.01 -1.42 5.48
N LEU A 14 -0.44 -0.88 6.56
CA LEU A 14 -1.11 -0.75 7.86
C LEU A 14 -2.14 0.37 7.92
N ILE A 15 -1.94 1.46 7.19
CA ILE A 15 -2.90 2.58 7.11
C ILE A 15 -4.29 2.11 6.65
N PRO A 16 -4.45 1.42 5.51
CA PRO A 16 -5.75 0.91 5.09
C PRO A 16 -6.31 -0.16 6.03
N LEU A 17 -5.47 -0.95 6.71
CA LEU A 17 -5.93 -1.86 7.77
C LEU A 17 -6.55 -1.10 8.96
N ALA A 18 -5.98 0.04 9.35
CA ALA A 18 -6.55 0.89 10.38
C ALA A 18 -7.91 1.47 9.94
N GLY A 19 -8.06 1.82 8.66
CA GLY A 19 -9.35 2.22 8.11
C GLY A 19 -10.38 1.08 8.15
N VAL A 20 -9.99 -0.16 7.84
CA VAL A 20 -10.87 -1.33 8.04
C VAL A 20 -11.30 -1.46 9.51
N ALA A 21 -10.37 -1.33 10.46
CA ALA A 21 -10.71 -1.38 11.88
C ALA A 21 -11.71 -0.27 12.29
N TRP A 22 -11.61 0.90 11.68
CA TRP A 22 -12.56 2.00 11.86
C TRP A 22 -13.96 1.67 11.33
N ILE A 23 -14.05 1.01 10.17
CA ILE A 23 -15.33 0.56 9.59
C ILE A 23 -16.01 -0.47 10.50
N PHE A 24 -15.22 -1.38 11.09
CA PHE A 24 -15.74 -2.31 12.10
C PHE A 24 -16.23 -1.60 13.35
N ALA A 25 -15.48 -0.60 13.85
CA ALA A 25 -15.87 0.19 15.01
C ALA A 25 -17.12 1.06 14.78
N SER A 26 -17.39 1.41 13.51
CA SER A 26 -18.53 2.24 13.12
C SER A 26 -19.80 1.43 12.82
N ASP A 27 -19.77 0.09 12.95
CA ASP A 27 -20.86 -0.84 12.61
C ASP A 27 -21.34 -0.76 11.13
N THR A 28 -20.65 -0.01 10.27
CA THR A 28 -20.98 0.16 8.86
C THR A 28 -20.54 -1.03 7.99
N TRP A 29 -19.77 -1.97 8.54
CA TRP A 29 -19.29 -3.17 7.83
C TRP A 29 -20.41 -4.09 7.30
N LYS A 30 -21.65 -3.94 7.78
CA LYS A 30 -22.82 -4.71 7.29
C LYS A 30 -23.52 -4.07 6.10
N THR A 31 -23.17 -2.84 5.74
CA THR A 31 -23.76 -2.18 4.56
C THR A 31 -22.98 -2.58 3.32
N VAL A 32 -23.62 -2.53 2.15
CA VAL A 32 -22.96 -2.81 0.86
C VAL A 32 -21.84 -1.78 0.62
N ASP A 33 -22.07 -0.54 1.00
CA ASP A 33 -21.10 0.55 0.92
C ASP A 33 -19.86 0.28 1.78
N GLY A 34 -20.06 -0.08 3.06
CA GLY A 34 -18.97 -0.44 3.96
C GLY A 34 -18.22 -1.71 3.54
N LEU A 35 -18.92 -2.71 2.99
CA LEU A 35 -18.28 -3.90 2.40
C LEU A 35 -17.39 -3.55 1.20
N PHE A 36 -17.85 -2.66 0.33
CA PHE A 36 -17.07 -2.21 -0.83
C PHE A 36 -15.82 -1.43 -0.39
N GLU A 37 -15.97 -0.54 0.59
CA GLU A 37 -14.86 0.20 1.18
C GLU A 37 -13.83 -0.74 1.83
N ILE A 38 -14.27 -1.74 2.60
CA ILE A 38 -13.41 -2.77 3.18
C ILE A 38 -12.65 -3.52 2.08
N LEU A 39 -13.33 -3.94 1.00
CA LEU A 39 -12.71 -4.66 -0.11
C LEU A 39 -11.61 -3.83 -0.79
N ILE A 40 -11.84 -2.52 -1.00
CA ILE A 40 -10.83 -1.63 -1.55
C ILE A 40 -9.65 -1.49 -0.60
N MET A 41 -9.90 -1.25 0.69
CA MET A 41 -8.83 -1.10 1.68
C MET A 41 -8.01 -2.38 1.85
N LEU A 42 -8.66 -3.55 1.90
CA LEU A 42 -7.98 -4.84 1.94
C LEU A 42 -7.14 -5.06 0.68
N SER A 43 -7.66 -4.67 -0.50
CA SER A 43 -6.92 -4.77 -1.77
C SER A 43 -5.67 -3.89 -1.76
N LEU A 44 -5.79 -2.63 -1.34
CA LEU A 44 -4.64 -1.72 -1.21
C LEU A 44 -3.61 -2.27 -0.22
N SER A 45 -4.06 -2.69 0.96
CA SER A 45 -3.22 -3.33 1.98
C SER A 45 -2.50 -4.55 1.42
N GLY A 46 -3.23 -5.41 0.70
CA GLY A 46 -2.70 -6.61 0.05
C GLY A 46 -1.61 -6.31 -0.97
N VAL A 47 -1.79 -5.29 -1.82
CA VAL A 47 -0.75 -4.87 -2.79
C VAL A 47 0.51 -4.39 -2.08
N PHE A 48 0.37 -3.58 -1.02
CA PHE A 48 1.52 -3.11 -0.25
C PHE A 48 2.24 -4.24 0.49
N PHE A 49 1.53 -5.20 1.07
CA PHE A 49 2.16 -6.35 1.70
C PHE A 49 2.76 -7.33 0.70
N LEU A 50 2.14 -7.52 -0.46
CA LEU A 50 2.70 -8.34 -1.52
C LEU A 50 4.01 -7.74 -2.05
N ASN A 51 4.06 -6.40 -2.20
CA ASN A 51 5.27 -5.67 -2.53
C ASN A 51 6.36 -5.86 -1.46
N ALA A 52 6.00 -5.75 -0.18
CA ALA A 52 6.92 -6.02 0.94
C ALA A 52 7.42 -7.48 0.95
N PHE A 53 6.54 -8.45 0.65
CA PHE A 53 6.87 -9.86 0.59
C PHE A 53 7.83 -10.19 -0.56
N TRP A 54 7.64 -9.61 -1.74
CA TRP A 54 8.59 -9.76 -2.85
C TRP A 54 9.93 -9.11 -2.55
N GLU A 55 9.93 -7.95 -1.88
CA GLU A 55 11.16 -7.27 -1.47
C GLU A 55 11.97 -8.08 -0.44
N LEU A 56 11.30 -8.82 0.46
CA LEU A 56 11.91 -9.78 1.38
C LEU A 56 12.39 -11.05 0.68
N ARG A 57 11.62 -11.57 -0.28
CA ARG A 57 11.87 -12.88 -0.92
C ARG A 57 12.93 -12.83 -2.02
N GLY A 58 13.14 -11.68 -2.66
CA GLY A 58 14.13 -11.54 -3.72
C GLY A 58 14.64 -10.11 -3.79
N GLY A 59 15.86 -9.87 -3.30
CA GLY A 59 16.57 -8.60 -3.44
C GLY A 59 16.91 -8.16 -4.88
N LYS A 60 16.12 -8.56 -5.91
CA LYS A 60 16.24 -8.16 -7.32
C LYS A 60 14.86 -8.00 -7.97
N LYS A 61 14.29 -6.79 -7.83
CA LYS A 61 13.29 -6.02 -8.62
C LYS A 61 12.41 -6.74 -9.69
N PRO A 62 11.16 -6.25 -9.85
CA PRO A 62 10.93 -5.14 -10.77
C PRO A 62 10.35 -3.89 -10.10
N SER A 63 10.79 -2.75 -10.65
CA SER A 63 10.49 -1.39 -10.25
C SER A 63 8.99 -1.05 -10.36
N GLY A 64 8.42 -0.44 -9.30
CA GLY A 64 7.30 0.50 -9.47
C GLY A 64 7.75 1.70 -10.32
N PRO A 65 6.81 2.42 -10.96
CA PRO A 65 7.11 3.30 -12.10
C PRO A 65 8.20 4.28 -11.74
N ALA A 66 9.29 4.24 -12.51
CA ALA A 66 10.28 5.29 -12.51
C ALA A 66 9.54 6.61 -12.68
N LYS A 67 9.76 7.54 -11.75
CA LYS A 67 9.38 8.94 -11.92
C LYS A 67 10.34 9.51 -12.97
N PRO A 68 9.88 10.07 -14.11
CA PRO A 68 10.66 11.05 -14.85
C PRO A 68 9.95 12.38 -14.62
N GLY A 69 10.29 12.99 -13.50
CA GLY A 69 9.89 14.34 -13.15
C GLY A 69 11.11 15.08 -12.65
N ALA A 70 12.12 15.22 -13.52
CA ALA A 70 13.18 16.19 -13.39
C ALA A 70 13.53 16.70 -14.80
N PRO A 71 12.90 17.80 -15.25
CA PRO A 71 13.44 18.61 -16.32
C PRO A 71 13.96 19.90 -15.71
N SER A 72 15.28 20.05 -15.65
CA SER A 72 16.02 21.30 -15.97
C SER A 72 17.42 21.26 -15.33
N ASP A 73 18.37 20.62 -16.01
CA ASP A 73 19.71 21.19 -16.09
C ASP A 73 19.83 21.76 -17.50
N GLU A 74 19.43 23.02 -17.64
CA GLU A 74 19.70 23.85 -18.81
C GLU A 74 20.52 25.05 -18.30
N SER A 75 21.65 25.29 -18.99
CA SER A 75 22.66 26.36 -18.84
C SER A 75 23.91 26.05 -18.03
#